data_AF-A0A1S3G7L7-F1
#
_entry.id   AF-A0A1S3G7L7-F1
#
_cell.length_a   1.000
_cell.length_b   1.000
_cell.length_c   1.000
_cell.angle_alpha   90.00
_cell.angle_beta   90.00
_cell.angle_gamma   90.00
#
_symmetry.space_group_name_H-M   'P 1'
#
loop_
_entity.id
_entity.type
_entity.pdbx_description
1 polymer ?
#
loop_
_entity_poly.entity_id
_entity_poly.type
_entity_poly.pdbx_seq_one_letter_code
_entity_poly.pdbx_strand_id
1 'polypeptide(L)'
;MKLHEEAEVEGEIQELRTITRLQEQCQTLQIQGMKEKLEQNKTAMALLRDHIRESAQDRAFTAKWHPISVALLPTACWLSQVLAVYPKELDKLQNLVADYCSELSDMTVMSQDAMMITDEVKRNMRQKEVTFIEERRARENRLNQQKKLNDKIHNKEASEKYRRGHRDLDFSSNIINAETQRVKKRESSPVDVEYQTEVTALVEKVKSTVQCSQIWDIAGRFLAQKNTEENLELQMDDYEARRAQLDALMKKLELEQALLKFHQTPGFTSLTSVEKKMKNKLEEEEARLQLATRNLTKSQQLLLTIQVGIDNLYMRLIGITLPSHQKEVVLSDPLDVYSKLEYCEGKLAYLADKLKMKTMTPEANLKVKDALELSTVKEKYNTRITFEDSEEDVIDTFQFDDVDMSYVPSRMEIKKQGQELIEGKLKTAKKRKK
;
A
#
# COMPACT_ATOMS: atom_id res chain seq x y z
N MET A 1 -22.88 118.89 80.00
CA MET A 1 -21.96 117.81 80.40
C MET A 1 -22.69 116.50 80.71
N LYS A 2 -23.72 116.47 81.56
CA LYS A 2 -24.44 115.21 81.90
C LYS A 2 -25.14 114.47 80.74
N LEU A 3 -25.65 115.20 79.74
CA LEU A 3 -26.31 114.59 78.57
C LEU A 3 -25.34 113.86 77.63
N HIS A 4 -24.02 114.08 77.75
CA HIS A 4 -23.05 113.43 76.86
C HIS A 4 -22.58 112.06 77.41
N GLU A 5 -22.45 111.94 78.74
CA GLU A 5 -22.09 110.69 79.43
C GLU A 5 -23.22 109.66 79.40
N GLU A 6 -24.49 110.08 79.52
CA GLU A 6 -25.64 109.15 79.40
C GLU A 6 -25.79 108.58 77.99
N ALA A 7 -25.47 109.38 76.96
CA ALA A 7 -25.49 108.92 75.56
C ALA A 7 -24.33 107.96 75.26
N GLU A 8 -23.18 108.13 75.93
CA GLU A 8 -22.02 107.25 75.81
C GLU A 8 -22.27 105.89 76.49
N VAL A 9 -22.83 105.90 77.70
CA VAL A 9 -23.20 104.66 78.43
C VAL A 9 -24.32 103.89 77.71
N GLU A 10 -25.32 104.56 77.15
CA GLU A 10 -26.36 103.90 76.36
C GLU A 10 -25.78 103.31 75.06
N GLY A 11 -24.77 103.95 74.48
CA GLY A 11 -23.98 103.43 73.36
C GLY A 11 -23.23 102.15 73.72
N GLU A 12 -22.51 102.13 74.84
CA GLU A 12 -21.81 100.95 75.34
C GLU A 12 -22.76 99.78 75.65
N ILE A 13 -23.94 100.07 76.22
CA ILE A 13 -24.98 99.05 76.47
C ILE A 13 -25.52 98.48 75.15
N GLN A 14 -25.73 99.32 74.12
CA GLN A 14 -26.13 98.86 72.81
C GLN A 14 -25.05 98.00 72.14
N GLU A 15 -23.77 98.40 72.25
CA GLU A 15 -22.65 97.62 71.75
C GLU A 15 -22.56 96.25 72.44
N LEU A 16 -22.63 96.20 73.78
CA LEU A 16 -22.65 94.94 74.53
C LEU A 16 -23.84 94.04 74.14
N ARG A 17 -25.03 94.61 73.93
CA ARG A 17 -26.20 93.85 73.44
C ARG A 17 -25.95 93.29 72.04
N THR A 18 -25.30 94.04 71.15
CA THR A 18 -24.95 93.54 69.81
C THR A 18 -23.88 92.45 69.86
N ILE A 19 -22.87 92.59 70.71
CA ILE A 19 -21.82 91.57 70.90
C ILE A 19 -22.41 90.28 71.46
N THR A 20 -23.26 90.34 72.49
CA THR A 20 -23.92 89.16 73.06
C THR A 20 -24.80 88.48 72.02
N ARG A 21 -25.58 89.26 71.24
CA ARG A 21 -26.38 88.71 70.13
C ARG A 21 -25.51 88.03 69.07
N LEU A 22 -24.37 88.62 68.70
CA LEU A 22 -23.44 88.03 67.75
C LEU A 22 -22.79 86.75 68.32
N GLN A 23 -22.45 86.72 69.61
CA GLN A 23 -21.93 85.54 70.28
C GLN A 23 -22.96 84.41 70.32
N GLU A 24 -24.22 84.69 70.64
CA GLU A 24 -25.32 83.73 70.57
C GLU A 24 -25.55 83.22 69.14
N GLN A 25 -25.47 84.11 68.14
CA GLN A 25 -25.53 83.73 66.72
C GLN A 25 -24.34 82.85 66.30
N CYS A 26 -23.12 83.16 66.74
CA CYS A 26 -21.94 82.33 66.49
C CYS A 26 -22.08 80.96 67.14
N GLN A 27 -22.55 80.88 68.38
CA GLN A 27 -22.77 79.62 69.09
C GLN A 27 -23.84 78.76 68.42
N THR A 28 -24.96 79.36 68.03
CA THR A 28 -26.04 78.64 67.32
C THR A 28 -25.59 78.12 65.96
N LEU A 29 -24.85 78.92 65.19
CA LEU A 29 -24.24 78.47 63.92
C LEU A 29 -23.21 77.36 64.12
N GLN A 30 -22.40 77.42 65.19
CA GLN A 30 -21.45 76.36 65.51
C GLN A 30 -22.15 75.06 65.87
N ILE A 31 -23.21 75.12 66.70
CA ILE A 31 -24.02 73.94 67.07
C ILE A 31 -24.71 73.35 65.82
N GLN A 32 -25.27 74.19 64.95
CA GLN A 32 -25.89 73.76 63.71
C GLN A 32 -24.89 73.08 62.77
N GLY A 33 -23.70 73.66 62.58
CA GLY A 33 -22.63 73.06 61.78
C GLY A 33 -22.11 71.74 62.36
N MET A 34 -22.05 71.61 63.69
CA MET A 34 -21.73 70.33 64.34
C MET A 34 -22.82 69.29 64.13
N LYS A 35 -24.10 69.69 64.18
CA LYS A 35 -25.25 68.81 63.96
C LYS A 35 -25.30 68.30 62.52
N GLU A 36 -25.05 69.15 61.53
CA GLU A 36 -24.98 68.76 60.12
C GLU A 36 -23.83 67.79 59.84
N LYS A 37 -22.64 68.05 60.39
CA LYS A 37 -21.51 67.11 60.30
C LYS A 37 -21.82 65.76 60.95
N LEU A 38 -22.53 65.77 62.09
CA LEU A 38 -22.95 64.54 62.75
C LEU A 38 -23.92 63.73 61.89
N GLU A 39 -24.90 64.37 61.26
CA GLU A 39 -25.83 63.69 60.36
C GLU A 39 -25.15 63.18 59.08
N GLN A 40 -24.26 63.98 58.47
CA GLN A 40 -23.44 63.52 57.34
C GLN A 40 -22.60 62.28 57.70
N ASN A 41 -21.97 62.29 58.87
CA ASN A 41 -21.20 61.15 59.36
C ASN A 41 -22.09 59.93 59.60
N LYS A 42 -23.27 60.10 60.20
CA LYS A 42 -24.25 59.01 60.36
C LYS A 42 -24.66 58.40 59.02
N THR A 43 -24.93 59.22 58.00
CA THR A 43 -25.28 58.73 56.66
C THR A 43 -24.13 58.01 55.98
N ALA A 44 -22.90 58.54 56.08
CA ALA A 44 -21.72 57.89 55.53
C ALA A 44 -21.45 56.54 56.20
N MET A 45 -21.62 56.45 57.52
CA MET A 45 -21.49 55.20 58.27
C MET A 45 -22.60 54.18 57.95
N ALA A 46 -23.81 54.63 57.58
CA ALA A 46 -24.85 53.73 57.10
C ALA A 46 -24.46 53.11 55.74
N LEU A 47 -24.04 53.93 54.77
CA LEU A 47 -23.60 53.47 53.46
C LEU A 47 -22.40 52.53 53.54
N LEU A 48 -21.41 52.84 54.37
CA LEU A 48 -20.25 51.97 54.58
C LEU A 48 -20.67 50.61 55.17
N ARG A 49 -21.62 50.59 56.12
CA ARG A 49 -22.14 49.34 56.67
C ARG A 49 -22.87 48.51 55.61
N ASP A 50 -23.62 49.15 54.71
CA ASP A 50 -24.31 48.47 53.62
C ASP A 50 -23.32 47.84 52.63
N HIS A 51 -22.31 48.59 52.17
CA HIS A 51 -21.27 48.04 51.30
C HIS A 51 -20.47 46.91 51.95
N ILE A 52 -20.14 47.03 53.25
CA ILE A 52 -19.46 45.95 53.98
C ILE A 52 -20.33 44.70 54.02
N ARG A 53 -21.63 44.85 54.26
CA ARG A 53 -22.59 43.74 54.29
C ARG A 53 -22.71 43.05 52.93
N GLU A 54 -22.85 43.83 51.86
CA GLU A 54 -22.91 43.32 50.49
C GLU A 54 -21.62 42.57 50.10
N SER A 55 -20.46 43.19 50.34
CA SER A 55 -19.16 42.54 50.09
C SER A 55 -18.94 41.26 50.91
N ALA A 56 -19.56 41.15 52.10
CA ALA A 56 -19.50 39.95 52.92
C ALA A 56 -20.41 38.84 52.35
N GLN A 57 -21.57 39.20 51.80
CA GLN A 57 -22.46 38.27 51.10
C GLN A 57 -21.81 37.74 49.82
N ASP A 58 -21.18 38.60 49.01
CA ASP A 58 -20.46 38.18 47.79
C ASP A 58 -19.27 37.26 48.11
N ARG A 59 -18.53 37.57 49.16
CA ARG A 59 -17.45 36.69 49.65
C ARG A 59 -17.98 35.35 50.15
N ALA A 60 -19.11 35.34 50.84
CA ALA A 60 -19.73 34.09 51.29
C ALA A 60 -20.28 33.26 50.11
N PHE A 61 -20.83 33.92 49.09
CA PHE A 61 -21.30 33.27 47.87
C PHE A 61 -20.13 32.68 47.08
N THR A 62 -19.09 33.46 46.81
CA THR A 62 -17.89 33.00 46.11
C THR A 62 -17.17 31.89 46.87
N ALA A 63 -17.08 31.96 48.21
CA ALA A 63 -16.50 30.90 49.04
C ALA A 63 -17.27 29.57 48.96
N LYS A 64 -18.60 29.59 48.73
CA LYS A 64 -19.39 28.36 48.51
C LYS A 64 -19.12 27.72 47.15
N TRP A 65 -18.97 28.54 46.10
CA TRP A 65 -18.77 28.04 44.73
C TRP A 65 -17.31 27.73 44.39
N HIS A 66 -16.36 28.35 45.08
CA HIS A 66 -14.93 28.19 44.81
C HIS A 66 -14.46 26.72 44.90
N PRO A 67 -14.80 25.93 45.95
CA PRO A 67 -14.42 24.52 46.03
C PRO A 67 -14.98 23.68 44.87
N ILE A 68 -16.22 23.96 44.45
CA ILE A 68 -16.87 23.26 43.33
C ILE A 68 -16.15 23.59 42.03
N SER A 69 -15.82 24.86 41.78
CA SER A 69 -15.08 25.28 40.59
C SER A 69 -13.68 24.66 40.54
N VAL A 70 -12.99 24.57 41.68
CA VAL A 70 -11.66 23.95 41.80
C VAL A 70 -11.73 22.44 41.60
N ALA A 71 -12.82 21.77 42.00
CA ALA A 71 -13.00 20.34 41.78
C ALA A 71 -13.39 20.01 40.32
N LEU A 72 -14.16 20.87 39.64
CA LEU A 72 -14.59 20.67 38.26
C LEU A 72 -13.52 21.03 37.22
N LEU A 73 -12.57 21.91 37.56
CA LEU A 73 -11.54 22.34 36.60
C LEU A 73 -10.59 21.18 36.20
N PRO A 74 -10.06 20.34 37.12
CA PRO A 74 -9.24 19.18 36.75
C PRO A 74 -9.99 18.17 35.89
N THR A 75 -11.27 17.92 36.19
CA THR A 75 -12.08 16.95 35.41
C THR A 75 -12.35 17.48 34.00
N ALA A 76 -12.64 18.77 33.86
CA ALA A 76 -12.78 19.43 32.56
C ALA A 76 -11.47 19.45 31.75
N CYS A 77 -10.34 19.73 32.41
CA CYS A 77 -9.01 19.66 31.79
C CYS A 77 -8.66 18.25 31.33
N TRP A 78 -8.90 17.24 32.17
CA TRP A 78 -8.69 15.83 31.83
C TRP A 78 -9.55 15.40 30.64
N LEU A 79 -10.85 15.71 30.65
CA LEU A 79 -11.75 15.43 29.52
C LEU A 79 -11.27 16.11 28.24
N SER A 80 -10.84 17.37 28.31
CA SER A 80 -10.32 18.11 27.15
C SER A 80 -9.06 17.46 26.60
N GLN A 81 -8.17 16.97 27.46
CA GLN A 81 -6.95 16.29 27.06
C GLN A 81 -7.23 14.93 26.41
N VAL A 82 -8.16 14.14 26.97
CA VAL A 82 -8.59 12.86 26.38
C VAL A 82 -9.24 13.10 25.01
N LEU A 83 -10.15 14.07 24.91
CA LEU A 83 -10.83 14.42 23.66
C LEU A 83 -9.85 14.97 22.60
N ALA A 84 -8.72 15.54 22.98
CA ALA A 84 -7.70 15.98 22.02
C ALA A 84 -6.93 14.83 21.35
N VAL A 85 -6.91 13.63 21.97
CA VAL A 85 -6.20 12.45 21.45
C VAL A 85 -7.08 11.64 20.51
N TYR A 86 -8.37 11.52 20.81
CA TYR A 86 -9.33 10.73 20.03
C TYR A 86 -9.35 11.02 18.52
N PRO A 87 -9.38 12.29 18.06
CA PRO A 87 -9.35 12.61 16.63
C PRO A 87 -8.10 12.06 15.93
N LYS A 88 -6.94 12.15 16.58
CA LYS A 88 -5.68 11.65 15.99
C LYS A 88 -5.70 10.13 15.86
N GLU A 89 -6.26 9.43 16.83
CA GLU A 89 -6.37 7.97 16.77
C GLU A 89 -7.41 7.53 15.73
N LEU A 90 -8.50 8.29 15.60
CA LEU A 90 -9.51 8.09 14.56
C LEU A 90 -8.92 8.33 13.16
N ASP A 91 -8.12 9.38 12.98
CA ASP A 91 -7.43 9.67 11.72
C ASP A 91 -6.48 8.53 11.33
N LYS A 92 -5.74 7.95 12.29
CA LYS A 92 -4.88 6.77 12.03
C LYS A 92 -5.70 5.58 11.56
N LEU A 93 -6.80 5.27 12.24
CA LEU A 93 -7.68 4.17 11.87
C LEU A 93 -8.32 4.42 10.49
N GLN A 94 -8.73 5.65 10.21
CA GLN A 94 -9.30 6.02 8.91
C GLN A 94 -8.28 5.89 7.78
N ASN A 95 -7.03 6.30 8.00
CA ASN A 95 -5.96 6.13 7.02
C ASN A 95 -5.65 4.64 6.78
N LEU A 96 -5.58 3.84 7.85
CA LEU A 96 -5.36 2.39 7.73
C LEU A 96 -6.48 1.70 6.93
N VAL A 97 -7.73 2.10 7.17
CA VAL A 97 -8.88 1.60 6.39
C VAL A 97 -8.77 2.04 4.92
N ALA A 98 -8.37 3.28 4.66
CA ALA A 98 -8.18 3.76 3.29
C ALA A 98 -7.07 3.00 2.56
N ASP A 99 -5.95 2.72 3.23
CA ASP A 99 -4.84 1.93 2.70
C ASP A 99 -5.31 0.52 2.35
N TYR A 100 -6.00 -0.17 3.26
CA TYR A 100 -6.56 -1.50 2.97
C TYR A 100 -7.58 -1.51 1.84
N CYS A 101 -8.44 -0.48 1.76
CA CYS A 101 -9.38 -0.35 0.66
C CYS A 101 -8.68 -0.15 -0.69
N SER A 102 -7.57 0.61 -0.71
CA SER A 102 -6.77 0.82 -1.93
C SER A 102 -6.07 -0.47 -2.37
N GLU A 103 -5.44 -1.20 -1.45
CA GLU A 103 -4.77 -2.47 -1.72
C GLU A 103 -5.77 -3.54 -2.22
N LEU A 104 -6.97 -3.59 -1.63
CA LEU A 104 -8.03 -4.48 -2.08
C LEU A 104 -8.53 -4.12 -3.49
N SER A 105 -8.59 -2.82 -3.80
CA SER A 105 -8.95 -2.35 -5.13
C SER A 105 -7.89 -2.75 -6.17
N ASP A 106 -6.61 -2.54 -5.87
CA ASP A 106 -5.48 -2.94 -6.73
C ASP A 106 -5.47 -4.45 -6.99
N MET A 107 -5.65 -5.26 -5.94
CA MET A 107 -5.74 -6.72 -6.08
C MET A 107 -6.95 -7.14 -6.93
N THR A 108 -8.08 -6.44 -6.82
CA THR A 108 -9.27 -6.70 -7.63
C THR A 108 -9.01 -6.41 -9.10
N VAL A 109 -8.33 -5.29 -9.41
CA VAL A 109 -7.92 -4.95 -10.79
C VAL A 109 -6.95 -6.00 -11.33
N MET A 110 -5.93 -6.38 -10.56
CA MET A 110 -4.98 -7.43 -10.96
C MET A 110 -5.67 -8.77 -11.23
N SER A 111 -6.63 -9.16 -10.40
CA SER A 111 -7.42 -10.39 -10.58
C SER A 111 -8.23 -10.33 -11.87
N GLN A 112 -8.85 -9.18 -12.16
CA GLN A 112 -9.62 -8.98 -13.39
C GLN A 112 -8.72 -8.98 -14.63
N ASP A 113 -7.55 -8.36 -14.58
CA ASP A 113 -6.57 -8.39 -15.66
C ASP A 113 -6.05 -9.81 -15.92
N ALA A 114 -5.74 -10.57 -14.85
CA ALA A 114 -5.34 -11.97 -14.96
C ALA A 114 -6.45 -12.83 -15.61
N MET A 115 -7.71 -12.58 -15.27
CA MET A 115 -8.86 -13.23 -15.89
C MET A 115 -8.96 -12.88 -17.38
N MET A 116 -8.84 -11.60 -17.74
CA MET A 116 -8.86 -11.12 -19.13
C MET A 116 -7.74 -11.73 -19.97
N ILE A 117 -6.51 -11.77 -19.44
CA ILE A 117 -5.36 -12.42 -20.10
C ILE A 117 -5.65 -13.91 -20.30
N THR A 118 -6.16 -14.59 -19.28
CA THR A 118 -6.49 -16.02 -19.36
C THR A 118 -7.56 -16.29 -20.43
N ASP A 119 -8.60 -15.46 -20.49
CA ASP A 119 -9.66 -15.60 -21.48
C ASP A 119 -9.20 -15.27 -22.90
N GLU A 120 -8.34 -14.26 -23.05
CA GLU A 120 -7.72 -13.92 -24.33
C GLU A 120 -6.80 -15.05 -24.83
N VAL A 121 -6.01 -15.65 -23.94
CA VAL A 121 -5.19 -16.83 -24.26
C VAL A 121 -6.06 -18.02 -24.68
N LYS A 122 -7.14 -18.31 -23.95
CA LYS A 122 -8.10 -19.37 -24.32
C LYS A 122 -8.74 -19.09 -25.68
N ARG A 123 -9.12 -17.84 -25.95
CA ARG A 123 -9.71 -17.43 -27.24
C ARG A 123 -8.72 -17.63 -28.38
N ASN A 124 -7.49 -17.17 -28.22
CA ASN A 124 -6.42 -17.35 -29.20
C ASN A 124 -6.10 -18.83 -29.44
N MET A 125 -6.09 -19.66 -28.40
CA MET A 125 -5.89 -21.10 -28.52
C MET A 125 -6.99 -21.75 -29.36
N ARG A 126 -8.27 -21.46 -29.07
CA ARG A 126 -9.41 -21.96 -29.85
C ARG A 126 -9.36 -21.50 -31.29
N GLN A 127 -9.03 -20.23 -31.54
CA GLN A 127 -8.91 -19.69 -32.89
C GLN A 127 -7.80 -20.41 -33.67
N LYS A 128 -6.61 -20.56 -33.08
CA LYS A 128 -5.51 -21.29 -33.70
C LYS A 128 -5.87 -22.76 -33.97
N GLU A 129 -6.56 -23.42 -33.05
CA GLU A 129 -7.04 -24.79 -33.24
C GLU A 129 -7.97 -24.90 -34.45
N VAL A 130 -8.95 -23.99 -34.58
CA VAL A 130 -9.86 -23.96 -35.74
C VAL A 130 -9.08 -23.77 -37.03
N THR A 131 -8.17 -22.79 -37.09
CA THR A 131 -7.35 -22.56 -38.29
C THR A 131 -6.48 -23.76 -38.64
N PHE A 132 -5.94 -24.46 -37.65
CA PHE A 132 -5.15 -25.67 -37.84
C PHE A 132 -5.98 -26.82 -38.40
N ILE A 133 -7.20 -27.03 -37.89
CA ILE A 133 -8.12 -28.05 -38.38
C ILE A 133 -8.53 -27.75 -39.83
N GLU A 134 -8.86 -26.50 -40.13
CA GLU A 134 -9.21 -26.06 -41.49
C GLU A 134 -8.05 -26.28 -42.48
N GLU A 135 -6.83 -25.89 -42.09
CA GLU A 135 -5.65 -26.08 -42.91
C GLU A 135 -5.33 -27.57 -43.11
N ARG A 136 -5.47 -28.39 -42.06
CA ARG A 136 -5.34 -29.85 -42.15
C ARG A 136 -6.37 -30.45 -43.10
N ARG A 137 -7.64 -30.06 -42.99
CA ARG A 137 -8.72 -30.51 -43.90
C ARG A 137 -8.43 -30.09 -45.33
N ALA A 138 -7.95 -28.87 -45.56
CA ALA A 138 -7.58 -28.39 -46.88
C ALA A 138 -6.43 -29.20 -47.49
N ARG A 139 -5.38 -29.50 -46.71
CA ARG A 139 -4.27 -30.37 -47.13
C ARG A 139 -4.74 -31.79 -47.47
N GLU A 140 -5.57 -32.37 -46.62
CA GLU A 140 -6.12 -33.71 -46.82
C GLU A 140 -7.01 -33.78 -48.07
N ASN A 141 -7.85 -32.76 -48.31
CA ASN A 141 -8.64 -32.65 -49.52
C ASN A 141 -7.78 -32.56 -50.78
N ARG A 142 -6.71 -31.76 -50.77
CA ARG A 142 -5.75 -31.67 -51.89
C ARG A 142 -5.07 -33.02 -52.14
N LEU A 143 -4.63 -33.70 -51.08
CA LEU A 143 -4.04 -35.03 -51.19
C LEU A 143 -5.03 -36.06 -51.75
N ASN A 144 -6.28 -36.02 -51.31
CA ASN A 144 -7.32 -36.93 -51.78
C ASN A 144 -7.68 -36.67 -53.25
N GLN A 145 -7.64 -35.41 -53.70
CA GLN A 145 -7.77 -35.06 -55.13
C GLN A 145 -6.60 -35.63 -55.96
N GLN A 146 -5.36 -35.48 -55.48
CA GLN A 146 -4.18 -36.07 -56.14
C GLN A 146 -4.26 -37.60 -56.19
N LYS A 147 -4.66 -38.27 -55.10
CA LYS A 147 -4.87 -39.73 -55.07
C LYS A 147 -5.88 -40.16 -56.13
N LYS A 148 -7.05 -39.50 -56.21
CA LYS A 148 -8.05 -39.79 -57.25
C LYS A 148 -7.53 -39.62 -58.67
N LEU A 149 -6.68 -38.62 -58.92
CA LEU A 149 -6.03 -38.45 -60.23
C LEU A 149 -5.05 -39.60 -60.50
N ASN A 150 -4.27 -40.00 -59.50
CA ASN A 150 -3.32 -41.11 -59.62
C ASN A 150 -4.05 -42.45 -59.84
N ASP A 151 -5.13 -42.71 -59.11
CA ASP A 151 -5.96 -43.90 -59.32
C ASP A 151 -6.55 -43.94 -60.74
N LYS A 152 -6.97 -42.79 -61.28
CA LYS A 152 -7.40 -42.70 -62.69
C LYS A 152 -6.27 -42.98 -63.67
N ILE A 153 -5.04 -42.52 -63.38
CA ILE A 153 -3.86 -42.83 -64.19
C ILE A 153 -3.59 -44.32 -64.15
N HIS A 154 -3.50 -44.93 -62.96
CA HIS A 154 -3.29 -46.37 -62.82
C HIS A 154 -4.40 -47.20 -63.49
N ASN A 155 -5.66 -46.78 -63.40
CA ASN A 155 -6.76 -47.49 -64.06
C ASN A 155 -6.71 -47.31 -65.58
N LYS A 156 -6.31 -46.12 -66.09
CA LYS A 156 -6.02 -45.90 -67.51
C LYS A 156 -4.84 -46.74 -67.98
N GLU A 157 -3.74 -46.78 -67.24
CA GLU A 157 -2.57 -47.60 -67.53
C GLU A 157 -2.92 -49.10 -67.54
N ALA A 158 -3.74 -49.56 -66.59
CA ALA A 158 -4.26 -50.93 -66.61
C ALA A 158 -5.08 -51.17 -67.88
N SER A 159 -6.03 -50.29 -68.21
CA SER A 159 -6.84 -50.36 -69.44
C SER A 159 -5.99 -50.28 -70.72
N GLU A 160 -4.88 -49.53 -70.70
CA GLU A 160 -3.94 -49.43 -71.81
C GLU A 160 -3.05 -50.65 -71.93
N LYS A 161 -2.63 -51.28 -70.83
CA LYS A 161 -1.94 -52.58 -70.87
C LYS A 161 -2.83 -53.65 -71.50
N TYR A 162 -4.15 -53.63 -71.21
CA TYR A 162 -5.13 -54.48 -71.89
C TYR A 162 -5.27 -54.13 -73.39
N ARG A 163 -5.16 -52.85 -73.79
CA ARG A 163 -5.21 -52.43 -75.22
C ARG A 163 -3.89 -52.60 -75.98
N ARG A 164 -2.74 -52.56 -75.32
CA ARG A 164 -1.41 -52.76 -75.92
C ARG A 164 -1.08 -54.23 -76.15
N GLY A 165 -1.75 -55.16 -75.46
CA GLY A 165 -1.67 -56.59 -75.76
C GLY A 165 -2.35 -57.02 -77.06
N HIS A 166 -3.00 -56.11 -77.80
CA HIS A 166 -3.81 -56.45 -78.98
C HIS A 166 -3.53 -55.59 -80.23
N ARG A 167 -2.41 -54.85 -80.27
CA ARG A 167 -2.01 -54.04 -81.43
C ARG A 167 -0.52 -54.14 -81.72
N ASP A 168 -0.10 -55.35 -82.07
CA ASP A 168 0.95 -55.56 -83.05
C ASP A 168 0.29 -56.24 -84.26
N LEU A 169 0.09 -55.49 -85.34
CA LEU A 169 0.15 -55.90 -86.75
C LEU A 169 -0.30 -54.72 -87.64
N ASP A 170 0.57 -54.39 -88.59
CA ASP A 170 0.36 -53.72 -89.88
C ASP A 170 0.57 -52.18 -90.02
N PHE A 171 1.80 -51.82 -90.40
CA PHE A 171 2.16 -50.76 -91.37
C PHE A 171 1.78 -51.23 -92.80
N SER A 172 1.55 -50.48 -93.89
CA SER A 172 1.61 -49.07 -94.36
C SER A 172 0.77 -49.03 -95.68
N SER A 173 0.32 -47.90 -96.26
CA SER A 173 1.00 -47.28 -97.43
C SER A 173 0.15 -46.18 -98.10
N ASN A 174 0.86 -45.20 -98.68
CA ASN A 174 0.43 -44.06 -99.51
C ASN A 174 -0.07 -44.42 -100.94
N ILE A 175 -0.50 -43.38 -101.70
CA ILE A 175 -0.29 -43.05 -103.16
C ILE A 175 -1.63 -42.53 -103.76
N ILE A 176 -1.81 -41.22 -104.06
CA ILE A 176 -1.36 -40.35 -105.18
C ILE A 176 -2.17 -40.49 -106.51
N ASN A 177 -2.71 -39.34 -106.95
CA ASN A 177 -3.07 -38.79 -108.29
C ASN A 177 -4.20 -39.35 -109.18
N ALA A 178 -5.06 -38.46 -109.71
CA ALA A 178 -4.97 -37.87 -111.06
C ALA A 178 -6.14 -36.91 -111.41
N GLU A 179 -5.83 -35.90 -112.20
CA GLU A 179 -6.65 -34.76 -112.68
C GLU A 179 -7.78 -35.12 -113.66
N THR A 180 -8.75 -34.22 -113.83
CA THR A 180 -9.23 -33.77 -115.17
C THR A 180 -9.93 -32.41 -115.08
N GLN A 181 -9.96 -31.74 -116.22
CA GLN A 181 -9.76 -30.31 -116.41
C GLN A 181 -10.96 -29.68 -117.15
N ARG A 182 -10.98 -28.33 -117.19
CA ARG A 182 -11.64 -27.40 -118.16
C ARG A 182 -13.02 -26.86 -117.70
N VAL A 183 -13.41 -25.58 -117.86
CA VAL A 183 -13.15 -24.56 -118.91
C VAL A 183 -13.34 -23.11 -118.36
N LYS A 184 -12.29 -22.29 -118.45
CA LYS A 184 -12.17 -20.88 -118.95
C LYS A 184 -13.23 -19.78 -118.72
N LYS A 185 -12.78 -18.67 -118.09
CA LYS A 185 -12.70 -17.23 -118.54
C LYS A 185 -12.33 -16.38 -117.30
N ARG A 186 -11.39 -15.44 -117.22
CA ARG A 186 -10.54 -14.67 -118.14
C ARG A 186 -9.33 -14.15 -117.31
N GLU A 187 -8.23 -13.81 -117.98
CA GLU A 187 -6.86 -13.60 -117.50
C GLU A 187 -6.66 -12.63 -116.31
N SER A 188 -6.10 -13.16 -115.21
CA SER A 188 -5.08 -12.51 -114.38
C SER A 188 -3.74 -13.21 -114.70
N SER A 189 -2.62 -12.48 -114.73
CA SER A 189 -1.32 -13.10 -115.05
C SER A 189 -1.02 -14.25 -114.07
N PRO A 190 -0.29 -15.31 -114.46
CA PRO A 190 0.01 -16.43 -113.56
C PRO A 190 0.78 -15.96 -112.30
N VAL A 191 1.56 -14.89 -112.42
CA VAL A 191 2.31 -14.27 -111.33
C VAL A 191 1.38 -13.53 -110.35
N ASP A 192 0.31 -12.89 -110.83
CA ASP A 192 -0.66 -12.18 -109.96
C ASP A 192 -1.51 -13.15 -109.14
N VAL A 193 -1.84 -14.32 -109.69
CA VAL A 193 -2.62 -15.34 -108.97
C VAL A 193 -1.78 -15.96 -107.86
N GLU A 194 -0.52 -16.31 -108.16
CA GLU A 194 0.42 -16.87 -107.18
C GLU A 194 0.66 -15.88 -106.03
N TYR A 195 0.95 -14.62 -106.36
CA TYR A 195 1.07 -13.54 -105.38
C TYR A 195 -0.18 -13.36 -104.53
N GLN A 196 -1.37 -13.38 -105.13
CA GLN A 196 -2.62 -13.21 -104.39
C GLN A 196 -2.95 -14.40 -103.48
N THR A 197 -2.58 -15.63 -103.88
CA THR A 197 -2.68 -16.81 -103.01
C THR A 197 -1.72 -16.75 -101.84
N GLU A 198 -0.47 -16.30 -102.05
CA GLU A 198 0.51 -16.12 -100.98
C GLU A 198 0.08 -15.04 -99.98
N VAL A 199 -0.38 -13.89 -100.47
CA VAL A 199 -0.88 -12.79 -99.63
C VAL A 199 -2.08 -13.25 -98.80
N THR A 200 -3.02 -14.00 -99.39
CA THR A 200 -4.18 -14.52 -98.67
C THR A 200 -3.77 -15.54 -97.60
N ALA A 201 -2.83 -16.43 -97.91
CA ALA A 201 -2.28 -17.39 -96.94
C ALA A 201 -1.56 -16.69 -95.78
N LEU A 202 -0.82 -15.61 -96.06
CA LEU A 202 -0.14 -14.82 -95.04
C LEU A 202 -1.15 -14.09 -94.12
N VAL A 203 -2.21 -13.51 -94.69
CA VAL A 203 -3.27 -12.85 -93.93
C VAL A 203 -4.00 -13.85 -93.02
N GLU A 204 -4.34 -15.04 -93.50
CA GLU A 204 -4.97 -16.08 -92.66
C GLU A 204 -4.02 -16.61 -91.57
N LYS A 205 -2.71 -16.65 -91.84
CA LYS A 205 -1.69 -16.96 -90.83
C LYS A 205 -1.63 -15.90 -89.73
N VAL A 206 -1.66 -14.61 -90.09
CA VAL A 206 -1.69 -13.52 -89.11
C VAL A 206 -2.99 -13.54 -88.30
N LYS A 207 -4.12 -13.75 -88.98
CA LYS A 207 -5.44 -13.82 -88.36
C LYS A 207 -5.56 -14.97 -87.33
N SER A 208 -5.07 -16.15 -87.68
CA SER A 208 -5.02 -17.30 -86.78
C SER A 208 -4.06 -17.08 -85.60
N THR A 209 -2.92 -16.41 -85.82
CA THR A 209 -1.95 -16.09 -84.76
C THR A 209 -2.51 -15.07 -83.76
N VAL A 210 -3.16 -14.01 -84.25
CA VAL A 210 -3.77 -12.93 -83.45
C VAL A 210 -5.16 -13.33 -82.91
N GLN A 211 -5.66 -14.50 -83.32
CA GLN A 211 -6.96 -15.08 -82.97
C GLN A 211 -8.14 -14.14 -83.27
N CYS A 212 -8.09 -13.39 -84.38
CA CYS A 212 -9.20 -12.54 -84.81
C CYS A 212 -9.99 -13.17 -85.97
N SER A 213 -11.21 -12.70 -86.20
CA SER A 213 -12.07 -13.25 -87.27
C SER A 213 -11.98 -12.43 -88.56
N GLN A 214 -11.80 -11.10 -88.42
CA GLN A 214 -11.70 -10.16 -89.53
C GLN A 214 -10.33 -9.46 -89.55
N ILE A 215 -9.89 -9.03 -90.73
CA ILE A 215 -8.61 -8.36 -90.92
C ILE A 215 -8.55 -6.99 -90.20
N TRP A 216 -9.68 -6.31 -90.13
CA TRP A 216 -9.80 -4.99 -89.49
C TRP A 216 -9.64 -5.04 -87.95
N ASP A 217 -9.85 -6.20 -87.33
CA ASP A 217 -9.74 -6.39 -85.88
C ASP A 217 -8.28 -6.54 -85.41
N ILE A 218 -7.36 -6.81 -86.34
CA ILE A 218 -5.93 -7.05 -86.03
C ILE A 218 -5.33 -5.83 -85.32
N ALA A 219 -5.56 -4.63 -85.85
CA ALA A 219 -5.02 -3.40 -85.28
C ALA A 219 -5.55 -3.14 -83.86
N GLY A 220 -6.84 -3.38 -83.62
CA GLY A 220 -7.47 -3.21 -82.31
C GLY A 220 -6.91 -4.17 -81.25
N ARG A 221 -6.61 -5.42 -81.62
CA ARG A 221 -6.00 -6.40 -80.70
C ARG A 221 -4.57 -6.06 -80.34
N PHE A 222 -3.76 -5.61 -81.29
CA PHE A 222 -2.41 -5.13 -80.98
C PHE A 222 -2.42 -3.91 -80.07
N LEU A 223 -3.37 -2.98 -80.27
CA LEU A 223 -3.52 -1.83 -79.38
C LEU A 223 -3.94 -2.25 -77.96
N ALA A 224 -4.88 -3.19 -77.84
CA ALA A 224 -5.29 -3.72 -76.54
C ALA A 224 -4.13 -4.46 -75.85
N GLN A 225 -3.35 -5.26 -76.59
CA GLN A 225 -2.17 -5.94 -76.08
C GLN A 225 -1.12 -4.93 -75.57
N LYS A 226 -0.87 -3.86 -76.34
CA LYS A 226 0.03 -2.78 -75.93
C LYS A 226 -0.44 -2.09 -74.65
N ASN A 227 -1.73 -1.77 -74.53
CA ASN A 227 -2.27 -1.17 -73.30
C ASN A 227 -2.15 -2.11 -72.09
N THR A 228 -2.33 -3.43 -72.28
CA THR A 228 -2.12 -4.39 -71.20
C THR A 228 -0.66 -4.52 -70.81
N GLU A 229 0.26 -4.42 -71.76
CA GLU A 229 1.70 -4.40 -71.53
C GLU A 229 2.11 -3.17 -70.73
N GLU A 230 1.70 -1.97 -71.16
CA GLU A 230 1.97 -0.71 -70.45
C GLU A 230 1.40 -0.71 -69.01
N ASN A 231 0.20 -1.27 -68.81
CA ASN A 231 -0.39 -1.38 -67.47
C ASN A 231 0.36 -2.40 -66.59
N LEU A 232 0.88 -3.49 -67.16
CA LEU A 232 1.71 -4.44 -66.42
C LEU A 232 3.06 -3.84 -66.04
N GLU A 233 3.66 -3.07 -66.94
CA GLU A 233 4.91 -2.34 -66.69
C GLU A 233 4.76 -1.35 -65.53
N LEU A 234 3.69 -0.53 -65.54
CA LEU A 234 3.38 0.36 -64.41
C LEU A 234 3.20 -0.39 -63.09
N GLN A 235 2.56 -1.56 -63.10
CA GLN A 235 2.43 -2.37 -61.89
C GLN A 235 3.77 -2.92 -61.42
N MET A 236 4.64 -3.33 -62.34
CA MET A 236 5.98 -3.78 -62.01
C MET A 236 6.80 -2.68 -61.32
N ASP A 237 6.75 -1.46 -61.84
CA ASP A 237 7.43 -0.30 -61.25
C ASP A 237 6.91 0.00 -59.83
N ASP A 238 5.59 -0.06 -59.63
CA ASP A 238 4.97 0.13 -58.31
C ASP A 238 5.42 -0.94 -57.29
N TYR A 239 5.51 -2.19 -57.72
CA TYR A 239 6.01 -3.28 -56.86
C TYR A 239 7.50 -3.11 -56.54
N GLU A 240 8.30 -2.68 -57.51
CA GLU A 240 9.72 -2.42 -57.31
C GLU A 240 9.96 -1.25 -56.34
N ALA A 241 9.18 -0.17 -56.47
CA ALA A 241 9.21 0.95 -55.53
C ALA A 241 8.86 0.52 -54.09
N ARG A 242 7.79 -0.29 -53.92
CA ARG A 242 7.41 -0.82 -52.59
C ARG A 242 8.48 -1.73 -52.01
N ARG A 243 9.12 -2.55 -52.84
CA ARG A 243 10.22 -3.42 -52.41
C ARG A 243 11.41 -2.61 -51.91
N ALA A 244 11.79 -1.55 -52.63
CA ALA A 244 12.87 -0.66 -52.21
C ALA A 244 12.57 0.05 -50.87
N GLN A 245 11.32 0.48 -50.66
CA GLN A 245 10.88 1.08 -49.39
C GLN A 245 10.97 0.09 -48.21
N LEU A 246 10.52 -1.15 -48.42
CA LEU A 246 10.59 -2.20 -47.39
C LEU A 246 12.04 -2.56 -47.05
N ASP A 247 12.92 -2.66 -48.05
CA ASP A 247 14.34 -2.92 -47.83
C ASP A 247 15.02 -1.78 -47.05
N ALA A 248 14.63 -0.52 -47.30
CA ALA A 248 15.14 0.63 -46.54
C ALA A 248 14.68 0.61 -45.07
N LEU A 249 13.41 0.26 -44.82
CA LEU A 249 12.89 0.10 -43.46
C LEU A 249 13.57 -1.05 -42.72
N MET A 250 13.80 -2.17 -43.40
CA MET A 250 14.50 -3.33 -42.83
C MET A 250 15.91 -2.93 -42.36
N LYS A 251 16.69 -2.24 -43.20
CA LYS A 251 18.02 -1.75 -42.82
C LYS A 251 18.00 -0.77 -41.64
N LYS A 252 16.97 0.09 -41.56
CA LYS A 252 16.81 1.01 -40.43
C LYS A 252 16.54 0.25 -39.13
N LEU A 253 15.63 -0.73 -39.17
CA LEU A 253 15.30 -1.58 -38.02
C LEU A 253 16.49 -2.44 -37.58
N GLU A 254 17.27 -2.97 -38.52
CA GLU A 254 18.52 -3.68 -38.22
C GLU A 254 19.53 -2.78 -37.50
N LEU A 255 19.65 -1.52 -37.93
CA LEU A 255 20.53 -0.54 -37.28
C LEU A 255 20.01 -0.18 -35.88
N GLU A 256 18.72 0.06 -35.70
CA GLU A 256 18.11 0.28 -34.38
C GLU A 256 18.29 -0.94 -33.47
N GLN A 257 18.14 -2.16 -34.00
CA GLN A 257 18.36 -3.38 -33.26
C GLN A 257 19.84 -3.54 -32.87
N ALA A 258 20.77 -3.21 -33.77
CA ALA A 258 22.19 -3.23 -33.46
C ALA A 258 22.53 -2.17 -32.39
N LEU A 259 21.98 -0.97 -32.50
CA LEU A 259 22.06 0.04 -31.45
C LEU A 259 21.52 -0.51 -30.13
N LEU A 260 20.33 -1.12 -30.09
CA LEU A 260 19.78 -1.69 -28.85
C LEU A 260 20.59 -2.87 -28.30
N LYS A 261 21.16 -3.71 -29.17
CA LYS A 261 21.99 -4.86 -28.78
C LYS A 261 23.37 -4.44 -28.27
N PHE A 262 23.95 -3.38 -28.83
CA PHE A 262 25.34 -2.97 -28.57
C PHE A 262 25.45 -1.65 -27.80
N HIS A 263 24.36 -0.93 -27.54
CA HIS A 263 24.29 0.07 -26.49
C HIS A 263 24.34 -0.64 -25.13
N GLN A 264 25.55 -0.97 -24.71
CA GLN A 264 25.92 -0.71 -23.33
C GLN A 264 25.77 0.80 -23.15
N THR A 265 24.75 1.23 -22.41
CA THR A 265 24.63 2.62 -21.97
C THR A 265 25.97 3.03 -21.35
N PRO A 266 26.59 4.16 -21.76
CA PRO A 266 27.82 4.68 -21.15
C PRO A 266 27.71 5.04 -19.65
N GLY A 267 26.64 4.61 -18.97
CA GLY A 267 26.37 4.83 -17.56
C GLY A 267 26.32 3.55 -16.72
N PHE A 268 26.51 2.33 -17.26
CA PHE A 268 26.39 1.10 -16.46
C PHE A 268 27.45 0.99 -15.35
N THR A 269 28.65 1.52 -15.56
CA THR A 269 29.69 1.65 -14.52
C THR A 269 29.37 2.75 -13.49
N SER A 270 28.70 3.83 -13.92
CA SER A 270 28.26 4.89 -13.00
C SER A 270 27.08 4.44 -12.13
N LEU A 271 26.15 3.66 -12.69
CA LEU A 271 24.96 3.18 -12.01
C LEU A 271 25.33 2.16 -10.94
N THR A 272 26.20 1.19 -11.27
CA THR A 272 26.71 0.21 -10.30
C THR A 272 27.52 0.86 -9.18
N SER A 273 28.29 1.92 -9.49
CA SER A 273 28.98 2.72 -8.46
C SER A 273 28.01 3.47 -7.54
N VAL A 274 26.96 4.07 -8.09
CA VAL A 274 25.92 4.77 -7.32
C VAL A 274 25.11 3.79 -6.47
N GLU A 275 24.74 2.64 -7.02
CA GLU A 275 24.03 1.56 -6.33
C GLU A 275 24.85 1.08 -5.13
N LYS A 276 26.15 0.84 -5.31
CA LYS A 276 27.05 0.44 -4.22
C LYS A 276 27.14 1.53 -3.14
N LYS A 277 27.20 2.81 -3.50
CA LYS A 277 27.21 3.91 -2.53
C LYS A 277 25.90 4.02 -1.75
N MET A 278 24.76 3.77 -2.41
CA MET A 278 23.45 3.75 -1.74
C MET A 278 23.34 2.58 -0.78
N LYS A 279 23.76 1.38 -1.18
CA LYS A 279 23.81 0.20 -0.30
C LYS A 279 24.68 0.44 0.94
N ASN A 280 25.88 0.99 0.75
CA ASN A 280 26.75 1.32 1.89
C ASN A 280 26.12 2.33 2.86
N LYS A 281 25.44 3.36 2.35
CA LYS A 281 24.72 4.34 3.20
C LYS A 281 23.53 3.72 3.92
N LEU A 282 22.82 2.80 3.25
CA LEU A 282 21.72 2.07 3.85
C LEU A 282 22.21 1.22 5.01
N GLU A 283 23.28 0.44 4.82
CA GLU A 283 23.90 -0.37 5.88
C GLU A 283 24.38 0.50 7.05
N GLU A 284 24.95 1.68 6.79
CA GLU A 284 25.38 2.62 7.82
C GLU A 284 24.20 3.17 8.65
N GLU A 285 23.11 3.58 7.99
CA GLU A 285 21.90 4.08 8.67
C GLU A 285 21.15 2.96 9.41
N GLU A 286 21.14 1.73 8.88
CA GLU A 286 20.62 0.55 9.58
C GLU A 286 21.43 0.25 10.85
N ALA A 287 22.76 0.28 10.77
CA ALA A 287 23.63 0.09 11.94
C ALA A 287 23.39 1.17 13.00
N ARG A 288 23.24 2.43 12.56
CA ARG A 288 22.93 3.57 13.42
C ARG A 288 21.55 3.42 14.08
N LEU A 289 20.54 2.99 13.34
CA LEU A 289 19.21 2.72 13.86
C LEU A 289 19.24 1.60 14.90
N GLN A 290 19.91 0.49 14.61
CA GLN A 290 20.05 -0.61 15.56
C GLN A 290 20.75 -0.17 16.86
N LEU A 291 21.78 0.68 16.76
CA LEU A 291 22.45 1.24 17.93
C LEU A 291 21.50 2.12 18.75
N ALA A 292 20.73 2.99 18.10
CA ALA A 292 19.75 3.85 18.76
C ALA A 292 18.65 3.02 19.46
N THR A 293 18.13 1.98 18.81
CA THR A 293 17.13 1.07 19.40
C THR A 293 17.70 0.35 20.61
N ARG A 294 18.93 -0.20 20.54
CA ARG A 294 19.59 -0.83 21.70
C ARG A 294 19.74 0.14 22.86
N ASN A 295 20.08 1.41 22.60
CA ASN A 295 20.21 2.43 23.64
C ASN A 295 18.85 2.81 24.24
N LEU A 296 17.80 2.90 23.43
CA LEU A 296 16.44 3.15 23.88
C LEU A 296 15.95 2.01 24.79
N THR A 297 16.13 0.75 24.38
CA THR A 297 15.74 -0.42 25.18
C THR A 297 16.47 -0.44 26.53
N LYS A 298 17.79 -0.16 26.56
CA LYS A 298 18.55 -0.04 27.81
C LYS A 298 17.99 1.08 28.71
N SER A 299 17.66 2.22 28.13
CA SER A 299 17.12 3.37 28.87
C SER A 299 15.72 3.08 29.44
N GLN A 300 14.87 2.39 28.67
CA GLN A 300 13.56 1.93 29.10
C GLN A 300 13.66 0.91 30.24
N GLN A 301 14.58 -0.05 30.13
CA GLN A 301 14.83 -1.03 31.19
C GLN A 301 15.33 -0.38 32.49
N LEU A 302 16.23 0.61 32.37
CA LEU A 302 16.68 1.40 33.51
C LEU A 302 15.53 2.17 34.16
N LEU A 303 14.69 2.83 33.36
CA LEU A 303 13.52 3.57 33.86
C LEU A 303 12.55 2.64 34.60
N LEU A 304 12.26 1.46 34.04
CA LEU A 304 11.41 0.46 34.68
C LEU A 304 12.01 -0.01 36.01
N THR A 305 13.32 -0.25 36.04
CA THR A 305 14.03 -0.66 37.27
C THR A 305 13.92 0.41 38.36
N ILE A 306 14.07 1.69 37.98
CA ILE A 306 13.93 2.83 38.91
C ILE A 306 12.49 2.94 39.40
N GLN A 307 11.50 2.87 38.51
CA GLN A 307 10.08 2.94 38.87
C GLN A 307 9.69 1.82 39.84
N VAL A 308 10.07 0.58 39.53
CA VAL A 308 9.84 -0.57 40.41
C VAL A 308 10.58 -0.40 41.75
N GLY A 309 11.78 0.16 41.74
CA GLY A 309 12.53 0.49 42.96
C GLY A 309 11.81 1.50 43.85
N ILE A 310 11.28 2.58 43.25
CA ILE A 310 10.51 3.63 43.93
C ILE A 310 9.20 3.06 44.46
N ASP A 311 8.48 2.27 43.68
CA ASP A 311 7.24 1.62 44.11
C ASP A 311 7.47 0.68 45.30
N ASN A 312 8.54 -0.12 45.25
CA ASN A 312 8.92 -0.99 46.37
C ASN A 312 9.26 -0.19 47.64
N LEU A 313 9.96 0.94 47.51
CA LEU A 313 10.29 1.80 48.63
C LEU A 313 9.02 2.44 49.21
N TYR A 314 8.16 2.97 48.35
CA TYR A 314 6.87 3.55 48.72
C TYR A 314 6.00 2.56 49.50
N MET A 315 5.83 1.33 48.99
CA MET A 315 5.04 0.29 49.65
C MET A 315 5.56 -0.09 51.04
N ARG A 316 6.88 0.03 51.28
CA ARG A 316 7.47 -0.22 52.62
C ARG A 316 7.26 0.95 53.57
N LEU A 317 7.24 2.18 53.06
CA LEU A 317 7.15 3.40 53.87
C LEU A 317 5.71 3.85 54.11
N ILE A 318 4.73 3.34 53.34
CA ILE A 318 3.31 3.73 53.47
C ILE A 318 2.77 3.50 54.89
N GLY A 319 3.16 2.40 55.54
CA GLY A 319 2.69 2.02 56.89
C GLY A 319 3.27 2.85 58.05
N ILE A 320 4.16 3.81 57.78
CA ILE A 320 4.79 4.64 58.81
C ILE A 320 3.96 5.90 59.02
N THR A 321 3.40 6.07 60.21
CA THR A 321 2.60 7.24 60.58
C THR A 321 3.50 8.44 60.90
N LEU A 322 3.29 9.55 60.17
CA LEU A 322 3.93 10.83 60.48
C LEU A 322 3.15 11.58 61.57
N PRO A 323 3.81 12.38 62.43
CA PRO A 323 3.13 13.21 63.41
C PRO A 323 2.26 14.26 62.70
N SER A 324 1.04 14.48 63.20
CA SER A 324 -0.07 15.26 62.61
C SER A 324 0.21 16.71 62.12
N HIS A 325 1.44 17.20 62.16
CA HIS A 325 1.81 18.55 61.73
C HIS A 325 2.45 18.60 60.33
N GLN A 326 2.81 17.46 59.74
CA GLN A 326 3.30 17.38 58.36
C GLN A 326 2.18 16.81 57.48
N LYS A 327 1.68 17.61 56.53
CA LYS A 327 0.63 17.19 55.59
C LYS A 327 1.10 15.95 54.83
N GLU A 328 0.38 14.84 54.97
CA GLU A 328 0.51 13.73 54.03
C GLU A 328 0.13 14.25 52.63
N VAL A 329 1.10 14.23 51.72
CA VAL A 329 0.86 14.51 50.31
C VAL A 329 -0.09 13.43 49.80
N VAL A 330 -1.34 13.81 49.54
CA VAL A 330 -2.34 12.92 48.94
C VAL A 330 -1.88 12.64 47.52
N LEU A 331 -1.53 11.38 47.24
CA LEU A 331 -1.18 10.93 45.91
C LEU A 331 -2.42 11.02 45.01
N SER A 332 -2.38 11.90 44.01
CA SER A 332 -3.48 12.06 43.05
C SER A 332 -3.47 11.01 41.94
N ASP A 333 -2.35 10.31 41.71
CA ASP A 333 -2.24 9.32 40.63
C ASP A 333 -1.28 8.16 40.99
N PRO A 334 -1.66 6.88 40.85
CA PRO A 334 -0.75 5.74 40.99
C PRO A 334 0.41 5.69 39.99
N LEU A 335 0.43 6.54 38.95
CA LEU A 335 1.50 6.55 37.94
C LEU A 335 2.59 7.61 38.17
N ASP A 336 2.43 8.53 39.12
CA ASP A 336 3.41 9.61 39.33
C ASP A 336 4.61 9.17 40.19
N VAL A 337 5.69 8.81 39.49
CA VAL A 337 6.96 8.36 40.09
C VAL A 337 7.63 9.46 40.90
N TYR A 338 7.51 10.73 40.50
CA TYR A 338 8.17 11.84 41.19
C TYR A 338 7.47 12.15 42.52
N SER A 339 6.14 12.18 42.56
CA SER A 339 5.40 12.34 43.82
C SER A 339 5.65 11.20 44.80
N LYS A 340 5.76 9.95 44.31
CA LYS A 340 6.13 8.80 45.16
C LYS A 340 7.55 8.94 45.72
N LEU A 341 8.50 9.45 44.94
CA LEU A 341 9.87 9.66 45.38
C LEU A 341 9.96 10.78 46.43
N GLU A 342 9.29 11.91 46.21
CA GLU A 342 9.22 13.03 47.18
C GLU A 342 8.56 12.58 48.50
N TYR A 343 7.51 11.76 48.41
CA TYR A 343 6.88 11.13 49.57
C TYR A 343 7.85 10.23 50.34
N CYS A 344 8.62 9.40 49.63
CA CYS A 344 9.64 8.54 50.23
C CYS A 344 10.75 9.36 50.90
N GLU A 345 11.22 10.43 50.24
CA GLU A 345 12.25 11.34 50.76
C GLU A 345 11.81 11.98 52.07
N GLY A 346 10.60 12.54 52.13
CA GLY A 346 10.07 13.16 53.35
C GLY A 346 9.95 12.17 54.51
N LYS A 347 9.48 10.94 54.25
CA LYS A 347 9.38 9.89 55.27
C LYS A 347 10.76 9.41 55.73
N LEU A 348 11.71 9.22 54.82
CA LEU A 348 13.07 8.81 55.15
C LEU A 348 13.81 9.88 55.96
N ALA A 349 13.63 11.17 55.62
CA ALA A 349 14.17 12.27 56.39
C ALA A 349 13.62 12.29 57.83
N TYR A 350 12.30 12.12 57.98
CA TYR A 350 11.67 12.00 59.30
C TYR A 350 12.21 10.80 60.11
N LEU A 351 12.37 9.63 59.48
CA LEU A 351 12.96 8.46 60.14
C LEU A 351 14.42 8.71 60.54
N ALA A 352 15.21 9.33 59.68
CA ALA A 352 16.61 9.66 59.96
C ALA A 352 16.73 10.62 61.14
N ASP A 353 15.88 11.64 61.22
CA ASP A 353 15.86 12.57 62.36
C ASP A 353 15.33 11.92 63.64
N LYS A 354 14.32 11.06 63.54
CA LYS A 354 13.85 10.25 64.68
C LYS A 354 14.93 9.30 65.20
N LEU A 355 15.75 8.75 64.30
CA LEU A 355 16.88 7.90 64.66
C LEU A 355 18.01 8.70 65.33
N LYS A 356 18.28 9.92 64.86
CA LYS A 356 19.26 10.84 65.48
C LYS A 356 18.82 11.33 66.86
N MET A 357 17.53 11.61 67.04
CA MET A 357 16.93 12.02 68.33
C MET A 357 16.86 10.88 69.33
N LYS A 358 16.83 9.63 68.84
CA LYS A 358 16.83 8.44 69.67
C LYS A 358 18.25 7.89 69.75
N THR A 359 19.08 8.43 70.64
CA THR A 359 20.32 7.77 71.05
C THR A 359 19.99 6.33 71.45
N MET A 360 20.51 5.37 70.67
CA MET A 360 20.36 3.92 70.89
C MET A 360 20.76 3.59 72.33
N THR A 361 19.78 3.33 73.19
CA THR A 361 20.04 2.68 74.47
C THR A 361 20.36 1.20 74.19
N PRO A 362 21.44 0.64 74.77
CA PRO A 362 21.87 -0.74 74.50
C PRO A 362 20.78 -1.79 74.81
N GLU A 363 19.85 -1.50 75.73
CA GLU A 363 18.69 -2.33 76.03
C GLU A 363 17.65 -2.43 74.91
N ALA A 364 17.47 -1.35 74.12
CA ALA A 364 16.56 -1.38 72.98
C ALA A 364 17.09 -2.31 71.87
N ASN A 365 18.40 -2.36 71.69
CA ASN A 365 19.06 -3.24 70.72
C ASN A 365 18.98 -4.71 71.14
N LEU A 366 19.11 -5.00 72.44
CA LEU A 366 18.96 -6.36 72.95
C LEU A 366 17.53 -6.87 72.70
N LYS A 367 16.51 -6.05 72.97
CA LYS A 367 15.10 -6.42 72.74
C LYS A 367 14.77 -6.58 71.25
N VAL A 368 15.33 -5.75 70.38
CA VAL A 368 15.16 -5.88 68.91
C VAL A 368 15.88 -7.13 68.40
N LYS A 369 17.08 -7.42 68.90
CA LYS A 369 17.82 -8.64 68.58
C LYS A 369 17.07 -9.90 69.01
N ASP A 370 16.58 -9.95 70.26
CA ASP A 370 15.81 -11.08 70.77
C ASP A 370 14.50 -11.26 70.00
N ALA A 371 13.82 -10.17 69.62
CA ALA A 371 12.61 -10.23 68.80
C ALA A 371 12.88 -10.72 67.37
N LEU A 372 14.01 -10.32 66.76
CA LEU A 372 14.44 -10.80 65.45
C LEU A 372 14.87 -12.28 65.50
N GLU A 373 15.64 -12.69 66.51
CA GLU A 373 15.99 -14.10 66.72
C GLU A 373 14.72 -14.95 66.94
N LEU A 374 13.78 -14.51 67.78
CA LEU A 374 12.48 -15.17 67.97
C LEU A 374 11.61 -15.21 66.71
N SER A 375 11.71 -14.20 65.84
CA SER A 375 11.00 -14.15 64.56
C SER A 375 11.60 -15.15 63.56
N THR A 376 12.92 -15.19 63.44
CA THR A 376 13.63 -16.13 62.54
C THR A 376 13.46 -17.60 62.96
N VAL A 377 13.30 -17.88 64.26
CA VAL A 377 13.02 -19.22 64.77
C VAL A 377 11.58 -19.69 64.46
N LYS A 378 10.64 -18.76 64.22
CA LYS A 378 9.23 -19.07 63.92
C LYS A 378 8.93 -19.21 62.42
N GLU A 379 9.85 -18.81 61.56
CA GLU A 379 9.63 -18.75 60.10
C GLU A 379 10.25 -19.98 59.42
N LYS A 380 9.43 -21.03 59.17
CA LYS A 380 9.88 -22.31 58.60
C LYS A 380 10.20 -22.26 57.11
N TYR A 381 9.84 -21.20 56.40
CA TYR A 381 10.05 -21.07 54.95
C TYR A 381 10.45 -19.65 54.59
N ASN A 382 11.73 -19.47 54.27
CA ASN A 382 12.21 -18.26 53.62
C ASN A 382 11.74 -18.28 52.16
N THR A 383 10.59 -17.69 51.85
CA THR A 383 9.96 -17.70 50.51
C THR A 383 10.64 -16.81 49.45
N ARG A 384 11.92 -16.49 49.64
CA ARG A 384 12.69 -15.59 48.77
C ARG A 384 13.80 -16.25 47.98
N ILE A 385 14.03 -17.55 48.21
CA ILE A 385 14.93 -18.39 47.42
C ILE A 385 14.09 -19.58 46.96
N THR A 386 13.59 -19.52 45.73
CA THR A 386 13.13 -20.71 45.01
C THR A 386 14.38 -21.45 44.57
N PHE A 387 14.62 -22.63 45.13
CA PHE A 387 15.47 -23.60 44.47
C PHE A 387 14.64 -24.14 43.31
N GLU A 388 15.05 -23.84 42.08
CA GLU A 388 14.54 -24.54 40.91
C GLU A 388 15.07 -25.98 40.98
N ASP A 389 14.22 -26.90 41.41
CA ASP A 389 14.41 -28.30 41.12
C ASP A 389 14.35 -28.42 39.59
N SER A 390 15.54 -28.54 39.00
CA SER A 390 15.73 -28.69 37.58
C SER A 390 15.36 -30.11 37.19
N GLU A 391 14.08 -30.38 36.94
CA GLU A 391 13.61 -31.53 36.17
C GLU A 391 12.11 -31.35 35.88
N GLU A 392 11.73 -31.60 34.63
CA GLU A 392 10.42 -31.42 33.99
C GLU A 392 10.10 -30.00 33.47
N ASP A 393 9.70 -29.78 32.23
CA ASP A 393 9.85 -30.52 30.98
C ASP A 393 9.38 -29.56 29.87
N VAL A 394 9.98 -29.74 28.70
CA VAL A 394 9.43 -29.50 27.36
C VAL A 394 8.69 -28.17 27.09
N ILE A 395 9.41 -27.34 26.35
CA ILE A 395 8.90 -26.25 25.52
C ILE A 395 7.79 -26.78 24.59
N ASP A 396 6.53 -26.46 24.90
CA ASP A 396 5.40 -26.64 23.99
C ASP A 396 5.48 -25.54 22.91
N THR A 397 6.19 -25.86 21.82
CA THR A 397 6.37 -24.96 20.68
C THR A 397 5.18 -25.16 19.73
N PHE A 398 4.32 -24.15 19.66
CA PHE A 398 3.48 -23.77 18.51
C PHE A 398 3.02 -24.90 17.57
N GLN A 399 1.80 -25.40 17.78
CA GLN A 399 1.05 -26.12 16.76
C GLN A 399 0.57 -25.14 15.68
N PHE A 400 1.24 -25.16 14.52
CA PHE A 400 0.64 -24.75 13.25
C PHE A 400 0.18 -26.02 12.53
N ASP A 401 -1.07 -26.03 12.10
CA ASP A 401 -1.68 -27.09 11.30
C ASP A 401 -1.09 -27.11 9.88
N ASP A 402 0.00 -27.87 9.68
CA ASP A 402 0.53 -28.17 8.34
C ASP A 402 -0.16 -29.42 7.75
N VAL A 403 -1.18 -29.10 6.96
CA VAL A 403 -1.52 -29.66 5.65
C VAL A 403 -0.51 -30.68 5.06
N ASP A 404 -1.01 -31.90 4.82
CA ASP A 404 -0.51 -32.94 3.91
C ASP A 404 1.02 -33.18 3.83
N MET A 405 1.56 -33.76 4.91
CA MET A 405 2.86 -34.43 4.83
C MET A 405 2.71 -35.83 4.21
N SER A 406 3.27 -35.96 3.01
CA SER A 406 3.62 -37.18 2.28
C SER A 406 3.62 -38.45 3.13
N TYR A 407 2.83 -39.46 2.74
CA TYR A 407 2.82 -40.79 3.33
C TYR A 407 4.25 -41.35 3.51
N VAL A 408 4.73 -41.40 4.75
CA VAL A 408 5.97 -42.09 5.14
C VAL A 408 5.57 -43.44 5.73
N PRO A 409 5.85 -44.57 5.05
CA PRO A 409 5.46 -45.88 5.53
C PRO A 409 6.07 -46.18 6.91
N SER A 410 5.24 -46.67 7.82
CA SER A 410 5.69 -47.06 9.15
C SER A 410 6.65 -48.26 9.06
N ARG A 411 7.53 -48.41 10.05
CA ARG A 411 8.44 -49.56 10.17
C ARG A 411 7.72 -50.92 10.08
N MET A 412 6.46 -50.97 10.50
CA MET A 412 5.62 -52.17 10.43
C MET A 412 5.14 -52.45 9.01
N GLU A 413 4.77 -51.43 8.23
CA GLU A 413 4.38 -51.58 6.82
C GLU A 413 5.57 -51.98 5.95
N ILE A 414 6.75 -51.40 6.19
CA ILE A 414 7.99 -51.81 5.50
C ILE A 414 8.30 -53.28 5.79
N LYS A 415 8.14 -53.73 7.04
CA LYS A 415 8.30 -55.15 7.39
C LYS A 415 7.26 -56.04 6.70
N LYS A 416 6.01 -55.61 6.62
CA LYS A 416 4.94 -56.37 5.96
C LYS A 416 5.20 -56.53 4.46
N GLN A 417 5.58 -55.46 3.76
CA GLN A 417 5.96 -55.53 2.35
C GLN A 417 7.19 -56.42 2.13
N GLY A 418 8.19 -56.35 3.02
CA GLY A 418 9.35 -57.24 2.99
C GLY A 418 8.98 -58.72 3.13
N GLN A 419 8.05 -59.03 4.02
CA GLN A 419 7.54 -60.39 4.24
C GLN A 419 6.80 -60.91 2.99
N GLU A 420 5.92 -60.09 2.39
CA GLU A 420 5.18 -60.45 1.18
C GLU A 420 6.10 -60.72 -0.03
N LEU A 421 7.19 -59.95 -0.15
CA LEU A 421 8.22 -60.17 -1.18
C LEU A 421 8.96 -61.51 -0.99
N ILE A 422 9.28 -61.87 0.25
CA ILE A 422 9.94 -63.15 0.57
C ILE A 422 8.98 -64.33 0.29
N GLU A 423 7.72 -64.21 0.69
CA GLU A 423 6.69 -65.24 0.46
C GLU A 423 6.36 -65.43 -1.02
N GLY A 424 6.35 -64.34 -1.80
CA GLY A 424 6.18 -64.39 -3.26
C GLY A 424 7.34 -65.09 -3.98
N LYS A 425 8.57 -64.92 -3.49
CA LYS A 425 9.78 -65.56 -4.05
C LYS A 425 9.90 -67.04 -3.67
N LEU A 426 9.37 -67.48 -2.53
CA LEU A 426 9.38 -68.89 -2.13
C LEU A 426 8.37 -69.78 -2.89
N LYS A 427 7.31 -69.20 -3.46
CA LYS A 427 6.22 -69.98 -4.11
C LYS A 427 6.49 -70.38 -5.56
N THR A 428 7.56 -69.92 -6.21
CA THR A 428 7.84 -70.17 -7.64
C THR A 428 8.91 -71.22 -7.94
N ALA A 429 9.12 -72.19 -7.05
CA ALA A 429 9.97 -73.36 -7.31
C ALA A 429 9.23 -74.70 -7.13
N LYS A 430 8.11 -74.90 -7.83
CA LYS A 430 7.62 -76.26 -8.14
C LYS A 430 7.77 -76.54 -9.63
N LYS A 431 8.87 -77.21 -9.95
CA LYS A 431 9.14 -77.88 -11.24
C LYS A 431 7.95 -78.80 -11.58
N ARG A 432 7.33 -78.62 -12.75
CA ARG A 432 6.60 -79.73 -13.41
C ARG A 432 7.64 -80.63 -14.09
N LYS A 433 7.70 -81.90 -13.65
CA LYS A 433 8.46 -82.98 -14.31
C LYS A 433 7.52 -83.74 -15.24
N LYS A 434 8.04 -84.07 -16.43
CA LYS A 434 7.64 -85.06 -17.45
C LYS A 434 6.16 -85.23 -17.75
#